data_AF-A0AAJ2I0X1-F1
#
_entry.id   AF-A0AAJ2I0X1-F1
#
_cell.length_a   1.000
_cell.length_b   1.000
_cell.length_c   1.000
_cell.angle_alpha   90.00
_cell.angle_beta   90.00
_cell.angle_gamma   90.00
#
_symmetry.space_group_name_H-M   'P 1'
#
loop_
_entity.id
_entity.type
_entity.pdbx_description
1 polymer ?
#
loop_
_entity_poly.entity_id
_entity_poly.type
_entity_poly.pdbx_seq_one_letter_code
_entity_poly.pdbx_strand_id
1 'polypeptide(L)'
;MSIAVPESAPRTPAGGYTWRQDRTVAALTGKNEMERVGAIARSIGQAAVEILAGTRPANQLSRWTEPEVVERFTQRAAMLKLVQEQCPDRRAVFEVHRAARIRRIRVCSPAPGCYEASLVVEESTRARAVALRIERIARQWRVTHLEVG
;
A
#
# COMPACT_ATOMS: atom_id res chain seq x y z
N MET A 1 -10.37 22.05 44.88
CA MET A 1 -9.45 21.51 43.85
C MET A 1 -10.29 20.76 42.83
N SER A 2 -10.65 21.42 41.73
CA SER A 2 -11.54 20.87 40.71
C SER A 2 -10.70 20.25 39.59
N ILE A 3 -10.85 18.94 39.38
CA ILE A 3 -10.17 18.20 38.32
C ILE A 3 -10.94 18.49 37.02
N ALA A 4 -10.25 19.05 36.03
CA ALA A 4 -10.79 19.24 34.69
C ALA A 4 -11.02 17.87 34.03
N VAL A 5 -12.27 17.63 33.60
CA VAL A 5 -12.65 16.49 32.79
C VAL A 5 -12.13 16.72 31.36
N PRO A 6 -11.43 15.77 30.72
CA PRO A 6 -11.00 15.95 29.34
C PRO A 6 -12.20 15.98 28.39
N GLU A 7 -12.17 16.95 27.49
CA GLU A 7 -13.15 17.20 26.45
C GLU A 7 -13.36 15.95 25.58
N SER A 8 -14.62 15.52 25.45
CA SER A 8 -14.99 14.34 24.69
C SER A 8 -14.67 14.51 23.21
N ALA A 9 -14.00 13.52 22.63
CA ALA A 9 -13.75 13.40 21.19
C ALA A 9 -15.00 13.73 20.34
N PRO A 10 -14.84 14.33 19.15
CA PRO A 10 -15.97 14.73 18.32
C PRO A 10 -16.85 13.52 18.01
N ARG A 11 -18.13 13.62 18.41
CA ARG A 11 -19.15 12.60 18.15
C ARG A 11 -19.37 12.48 16.64
N THR A 12 -19.15 11.28 16.10
CA THR A 12 -19.54 10.93 14.73
C THR A 12 -21.05 11.18 14.56
N PRO A 13 -21.52 11.90 13.51
CA PRO A 13 -22.94 12.07 13.28
C PRO A 13 -23.59 10.71 12.97
N ALA A 14 -24.84 10.53 13.39
CA ALA A 14 -25.63 9.30 13.18
C ALA A 14 -26.05 9.05 11.71
N GLY A 15 -25.56 9.84 10.77
CA GLY A 15 -25.62 9.57 9.34
C GLY A 15 -24.29 9.00 8.90
N GLY A 16 -24.22 7.68 8.66
CA GLY A 16 -23.01 7.02 8.17
C GLY A 16 -22.42 7.71 6.94
N TYR A 17 -21.17 7.40 6.65
CA TYR A 17 -20.41 7.85 5.48
C TYR A 17 -21.28 7.85 4.20
N THR A 18 -21.71 9.04 3.76
CA THR A 18 -22.50 9.23 2.53
C THR A 18 -21.58 9.19 1.31
N TRP A 19 -21.07 8.00 0.98
CA TRP A 19 -20.43 7.77 -0.32
C TRP A 19 -21.48 7.57 -1.41
N ARG A 20 -22.09 8.66 -1.88
CA ARG A 20 -22.68 8.71 -3.23
C ARG A 20 -23.23 10.10 -3.61
N GLN A 21 -22.68 10.64 -4.70
CA GLN A 21 -23.35 11.17 -5.90
C GLN A 21 -22.33 12.10 -6.59
N ASP A 22 -21.87 11.81 -7.81
CA ASP A 22 -22.64 12.05 -9.02
C ASP A 22 -22.32 11.02 -10.14
N ARG A 23 -23.34 10.56 -10.87
CA ARG A 23 -23.22 9.62 -12.01
C ARG A 23 -23.50 10.33 -13.34
N THR A 24 -22.49 11.02 -13.86
CA THR A 24 -22.42 11.43 -15.28
C THR A 24 -21.01 11.13 -15.80
N VAL A 25 -20.61 11.53 -17.02
CA VAL A 25 -19.33 11.16 -17.68
C VAL A 25 -18.09 11.20 -16.76
N ALA A 26 -18.05 12.10 -15.77
CA ALA A 26 -17.04 12.13 -14.71
C ALA A 26 -16.93 10.81 -13.91
N ALA A 27 -18.04 10.13 -13.64
CA ALA A 27 -18.09 8.81 -13.00
C ALA A 27 -17.56 7.69 -13.90
N LEU A 28 -17.72 7.78 -15.22
CA LEU A 28 -17.12 6.82 -16.17
C LEU A 28 -15.61 7.03 -16.26
N THR A 29 -15.16 8.29 -16.35
CA THR A 29 -13.74 8.64 -16.26
C THR A 29 -13.14 8.21 -14.93
N GLY A 30 -13.84 8.48 -13.81
CA GLY A 30 -13.45 8.06 -12.47
C GLY A 30 -13.42 6.53 -12.30
N LYS A 31 -14.34 5.80 -12.94
CA LYS A 31 -14.31 4.32 -12.98
C LYS A 31 -13.07 3.81 -13.72
N ASN A 32 -12.76 4.40 -14.88
CA ASN A 32 -11.57 4.05 -15.67
C ASN A 32 -10.26 4.45 -14.96
N GLU A 33 -10.26 5.52 -14.17
CA GLU A 33 -9.13 5.89 -13.30
C GLU A 33 -9.00 4.90 -12.14
N MET A 34 -10.09 4.59 -11.44
CA MET A 34 -10.10 3.64 -10.32
C MET A 34 -9.62 2.24 -10.74
N GLU A 35 -10.03 1.75 -11.91
CA GLU A 35 -9.57 0.49 -12.47
C GLU A 35 -8.06 0.52 -12.78
N ARG A 36 -7.57 1.61 -13.38
CA ARG A 36 -6.13 1.81 -13.63
C ARG A 36 -5.32 1.90 -12.35
N VAL A 37 -5.78 2.67 -11.38
CA VAL A 37 -5.18 2.78 -10.05
C VAL A 37 -5.18 1.42 -9.35
N GLY A 38 -6.26 0.65 -9.44
CA GLY A 38 -6.32 -0.71 -8.92
C GLY A 38 -5.31 -1.67 -9.58
N ALA A 39 -5.08 -1.54 -10.88
CA ALA A 39 -4.05 -2.31 -11.59
C ALA A 39 -2.63 -1.91 -11.17
N ILE A 40 -2.36 -0.61 -11.03
CA ILE A 40 -1.07 -0.09 -10.53
C ILE A 40 -0.84 -0.57 -9.10
N ALA A 41 -1.82 -0.40 -8.22
CA ALA A 41 -1.78 -0.86 -6.83
C ALA A 41 -1.48 -2.35 -6.75
N ARG A 42 -2.12 -3.18 -7.59
CA ARG A 42 -1.85 -4.61 -7.67
C ARG A 42 -0.41 -4.88 -8.07
N SER A 43 0.05 -4.29 -9.17
CA SER A 43 1.40 -4.53 -9.70
C SER A 43 2.49 -4.09 -8.72
N ILE A 44 2.32 -2.91 -8.11
CA ILE A 44 3.31 -2.35 -7.19
C ILE A 44 3.28 -3.07 -5.84
N GLY A 45 2.10 -3.37 -5.30
CA GLY A 45 1.99 -4.13 -4.06
C GLY A 45 2.59 -5.53 -4.17
N GLN A 46 2.40 -6.22 -5.31
CA GLN A 46 3.02 -7.50 -5.57
C GLN A 46 4.56 -7.36 -5.65
N ALA A 47 5.05 -6.41 -6.44
CA ALA A 47 6.47 -6.16 -6.59
C ALA A 47 7.15 -5.82 -5.25
N ALA A 48 6.49 -5.00 -4.42
CA ALA A 48 6.96 -4.61 -3.10
C ALA A 48 7.25 -5.81 -2.21
N VAL A 49 6.31 -6.75 -2.13
CA VAL A 49 6.46 -7.97 -1.32
C VAL A 49 7.55 -8.87 -1.91
N GLU A 50 7.59 -9.06 -3.24
CA GLU A 50 8.66 -9.85 -3.88
C GLU A 50 10.06 -9.25 -3.70
N ILE A 51 10.16 -7.92 -3.59
CA ILE A 51 11.42 -7.23 -3.29
C ILE A 51 11.87 -7.56 -1.86
N LEU A 52 10.96 -7.47 -0.90
CA LEU A 52 11.25 -7.83 0.49
C LEU A 52 11.54 -9.32 0.67
N ALA A 53 10.98 -10.18 -0.19
CA ALA A 53 11.29 -11.61 -0.27
C ALA A 53 12.66 -11.91 -0.90
N GLY A 54 13.32 -10.90 -1.48
CA GLY A 54 14.58 -11.06 -2.20
C GLY A 54 14.47 -11.70 -3.59
N THR A 55 13.24 -11.86 -4.12
CA THR A 55 12.99 -12.49 -5.43
C THR A 55 12.87 -11.48 -6.57
N ARG A 56 12.81 -10.18 -6.27
CA ARG A 56 12.75 -9.09 -7.26
C ARG A 56 13.68 -7.93 -6.88
N PRO A 57 14.39 -7.30 -7.83
CA PRO A 57 15.22 -6.13 -7.54
C PRO A 57 14.40 -4.86 -7.30
N ALA A 58 14.79 -4.06 -6.30
CA ALA A 58 14.08 -2.84 -5.89
C ALA A 58 13.97 -1.77 -7.00
N ASN A 59 14.97 -1.72 -7.90
CA ASN A 59 14.98 -0.77 -9.03
C ASN A 59 13.75 -0.90 -9.95
N GLN A 60 13.03 -2.02 -9.94
CA GLN A 60 11.79 -2.16 -10.72
C GLN A 60 10.66 -1.24 -10.24
N LEU A 61 10.72 -0.72 -9.02
CA LEU A 61 9.77 0.26 -8.51
C LEU A 61 9.98 1.67 -9.10
N SER A 62 11.22 2.04 -9.45
CA SER A 62 11.61 3.39 -9.87
C SER A 62 10.76 4.03 -10.97
N ARG A 63 10.22 3.21 -11.88
CA ARG A 63 9.36 3.69 -12.97
C ARG A 63 8.05 4.31 -12.45
N TRP A 64 7.53 3.79 -11.36
CA TRP A 64 6.18 4.10 -10.86
C TRP A 64 6.19 4.74 -9.48
N THR A 65 7.29 4.69 -8.74
CA THR A 65 7.40 5.26 -7.39
C THR A 65 8.27 6.51 -7.38
N GLU A 66 8.22 7.25 -6.28
CA GLU A 66 9.22 8.26 -5.96
C GLU A 66 10.57 7.61 -5.57
N PRO A 67 11.71 8.32 -5.73
CA PRO A 67 13.03 7.79 -5.41
C PRO A 67 13.17 7.33 -3.94
N GLU A 68 12.58 8.08 -3.00
CA GLU A 68 12.61 7.75 -1.57
C GLU A 68 12.01 6.36 -1.28
N VAL A 69 10.93 5.99 -1.97
CA VAL A 69 10.32 4.66 -1.84
C VAL A 69 11.29 3.57 -2.29
N VAL A 70 12.00 3.77 -3.40
CA VAL A 70 12.99 2.79 -3.90
C VAL A 70 14.12 2.62 -2.89
N GLU A 71 14.61 3.71 -2.32
CA GLU A 71 15.66 3.70 -1.31
C GLU A 71 15.24 2.92 -0.06
N ARG A 72 14.06 3.22 0.51
CA ARG A 72 13.54 2.51 1.69
C ARG A 72 13.41 1.00 1.44
N PHE A 73 12.90 0.60 0.28
CA PHE A 73 12.79 -0.82 -0.07
C PHE A 73 14.15 -1.49 -0.30
N THR A 74 15.11 -0.77 -0.88
CA THR A 74 16.47 -1.27 -1.07
C THR A 74 17.14 -1.55 0.28
N GLN A 75 17.08 -0.58 1.20
CA GLN A 75 17.64 -0.71 2.55
C GLN A 75 16.96 -1.84 3.34
N ARG A 76 15.62 -1.90 3.31
CA ARG A 76 14.85 -2.93 4.03
C ARG A 76 15.11 -4.33 3.46
N ALA A 77 15.19 -4.50 2.15
CA ALA A 77 15.52 -5.79 1.53
C ALA A 77 16.94 -6.25 1.87
N ALA A 78 17.92 -5.33 1.88
CA ALA A 78 19.29 -5.65 2.29
C ALA A 78 19.36 -6.09 3.76
N MET A 79 18.65 -5.40 4.65
CA MET A 79 18.56 -5.78 6.06
C MET A 79 17.92 -7.16 6.24
N LEU A 80 16.78 -7.43 5.57
CA LEU A 80 16.12 -8.74 5.65
C LEU A 80 17.03 -9.87 5.17
N LYS A 81 17.79 -9.64 4.10
CA LYS A 81 18.78 -10.60 3.59
C LYS A 81 19.87 -10.89 4.63
N LEU A 82 20.45 -9.86 5.25
CA LEU A 82 21.47 -10.04 6.30
C LEU A 82 20.94 -10.83 7.50
N VAL A 83 19.72 -10.52 7.97
CA VAL A 83 19.11 -11.24 9.09
C VAL A 83 18.85 -12.71 8.73
N GLN A 84 18.44 -13.00 7.48
CA GLN A 84 18.26 -14.36 6.98
C GLN A 84 19.57 -15.16 6.96
N GLU A 85 20.68 -14.53 6.57
CA GLU A 85 22.01 -15.14 6.55
C GLU A 85 22.55 -15.40 7.96
N GLN A 86 22.28 -14.53 8.93
CA GLN A 86 22.78 -14.62 10.30
C GLN A 86 22.00 -15.59 11.21
N CYS A 87 20.75 -15.92 10.87
CA CYS A 87 19.87 -16.74 11.72
C CYS A 87 19.29 -17.96 10.97
N PRO A 88 20.11 -18.89 10.45
CA PRO A 88 19.64 -19.97 9.60
C PRO A 88 18.60 -20.90 10.25
N ASP A 89 18.59 -21.01 11.59
CA ASP A 89 17.63 -21.83 12.34
C ASP A 89 16.22 -21.21 12.40
N ARG A 90 16.07 -19.93 12.07
CA ARG A 90 14.78 -19.23 12.03
C ARG A 90 14.19 -19.12 10.61
N ARG A 91 14.57 -20.03 9.69
CA ARG A 91 14.10 -20.06 8.28
C ARG A 91 12.61 -19.81 8.09
N ALA A 92 11.75 -20.37 8.94
CA ALA A 92 10.29 -20.18 8.86
C ALA A 92 9.86 -18.71 9.06
N VAL A 93 10.61 -17.93 9.85
CA VAL A 93 10.40 -16.48 10.03
C VAL A 93 10.90 -15.69 8.81
N PHE A 94 11.74 -16.29 7.97
CA PHE A 94 12.30 -15.68 6.75
C PHE A 94 11.63 -16.15 5.45
N GLU A 95 10.64 -17.05 5.52
CA GLU A 95 9.73 -17.31 4.40
C GLU A 95 8.66 -16.22 4.24
N VAL A 96 8.70 -15.23 5.13
CA VAL A 96 7.91 -14.00 5.02
C VAL A 96 8.15 -13.39 3.64
N HIS A 97 7.07 -12.99 2.99
CA HIS A 97 7.02 -12.42 1.63
C HIS A 97 7.19 -13.42 0.47
N ARG A 98 7.46 -14.71 0.72
CA ARG A 98 7.48 -15.73 -0.35
C ARG A 98 6.08 -16.18 -0.75
N ALA A 99 5.96 -16.65 -2.00
CA ALA A 99 4.71 -17.12 -2.60
C ALA A 99 3.54 -16.12 -2.46
N ALA A 100 3.86 -14.82 -2.42
CA ALA A 100 2.91 -13.76 -2.20
C ALA A 100 1.82 -13.72 -3.29
N ARG A 101 0.56 -13.71 -2.87
CA ARG A 101 -0.60 -13.55 -3.74
C ARG A 101 -1.52 -12.46 -3.20
N ILE A 102 -1.88 -11.52 -4.05
CA ILE A 102 -2.86 -10.49 -3.67
C ILE A 102 -4.25 -11.10 -3.57
N ARG A 103 -4.77 -11.18 -2.34
CA ARG A 103 -6.08 -11.72 -2.00
C ARG A 103 -7.18 -10.66 -2.16
N ARG A 104 -6.91 -9.42 -1.78
CA ARG A 104 -7.88 -8.32 -1.84
C ARG A 104 -7.18 -6.99 -2.09
N ILE A 105 -7.85 -6.11 -2.82
CA ILE A 105 -7.48 -4.71 -3.00
C ILE A 105 -8.72 -3.87 -2.69
N ARG A 106 -8.55 -2.81 -1.91
CA ARG A 106 -9.51 -1.72 -1.78
C ARG A 106 -8.82 -0.43 -2.20
N VAL A 107 -9.53 0.39 -2.95
CA VAL A 107 -9.04 1.69 -3.40
C VAL A 107 -10.09 2.73 -3.04
N CYS A 108 -9.65 3.90 -2.58
CA CYS A 108 -10.48 5.09 -2.40
C CYS A 108 -9.77 6.31 -2.98
N SER A 109 -10.52 7.40 -3.19
CA SER A 109 -9.98 8.69 -3.63
C SER A 109 -10.26 9.72 -2.54
N PRO A 110 -9.30 10.02 -1.64
CA PRO A 110 -9.49 11.00 -0.56
C PRO A 110 -9.55 12.44 -1.08
N ALA A 111 -8.97 12.72 -2.24
CA ALA A 111 -8.99 14.01 -2.90
C ALA A 111 -8.87 13.84 -4.42
N PRO A 112 -9.31 14.81 -5.25
CA PRO A 112 -9.18 14.74 -6.70
C PRO A 112 -7.73 14.44 -7.14
N GLY A 113 -7.53 13.39 -7.95
CA GLY A 113 -6.21 12.99 -8.43
C GLY A 113 -5.31 12.29 -7.40
N CYS A 114 -5.78 12.12 -6.16
CA CYS A 114 -5.14 11.35 -5.11
C CYS A 114 -5.95 10.08 -4.86
N TYR A 115 -5.24 8.96 -4.72
CA TYR A 115 -5.83 7.65 -4.47
C TYR A 115 -5.05 6.93 -3.40
N GLU A 116 -5.75 6.23 -2.54
CA GLU A 116 -5.16 5.36 -1.53
C GLU A 116 -5.64 3.95 -1.77
N ALA A 117 -4.73 2.98 -1.63
CA ALA A 117 -5.06 1.59 -1.74
C ALA A 117 -4.54 0.79 -0.55
N SER A 118 -5.36 -0.14 -0.11
CA SER A 118 -5.02 -1.14 0.90
C SER A 118 -5.16 -2.52 0.29
N LEU A 119 -4.10 -3.32 0.40
CA LEU A 119 -4.04 -4.67 -0.12
C LEU A 119 -3.85 -5.65 1.01
N VAL A 120 -4.49 -6.81 0.87
CA VAL A 120 -4.21 -8.00 1.67
C VAL A 120 -3.45 -8.96 0.79
N VAL A 121 -2.23 -9.27 1.19
CA VAL A 121 -1.34 -10.20 0.52
C VAL A 121 -1.27 -11.47 1.35
N GLU A 122 -1.62 -12.59 0.75
CA GLU A 122 -1.51 -13.90 1.33
C GLU A 122 -0.13 -14.47 1.00
N GLU A 123 0.57 -14.99 2.01
CA GLU A 123 1.87 -15.62 1.92
C GLU A 123 1.79 -17.04 2.51
N SER A 124 2.85 -17.82 2.40
CA SER A 124 2.87 -19.23 2.84
C SER A 124 2.49 -19.42 4.30
N THR A 125 2.86 -18.47 5.16
CA THR A 125 2.74 -18.60 6.63
C THR A 125 1.89 -17.51 7.28
N ARG A 126 1.61 -16.41 6.58
CA ARG A 126 0.95 -15.21 7.12
C ARG A 126 0.20 -14.43 6.04
N ALA A 127 -0.64 -13.49 6.48
CA ALA A 127 -1.12 -12.42 5.62
C ALA A 127 -0.39 -11.11 5.97
N ARG A 128 -0.09 -10.31 4.95
CA ARG A 128 0.49 -8.97 5.08
C ARG A 128 -0.46 -7.91 4.54
N ALA A 129 -0.47 -6.77 5.21
CA ALA A 129 -1.11 -5.57 4.70
C ALA A 129 -0.09 -4.77 3.88
N VAL A 130 -0.51 -4.28 2.73
CA VAL A 130 0.22 -3.28 1.96
C VAL A 130 -0.64 -2.04 1.84
N ALA A 131 -0.08 -0.89 2.19
CA ALA A 131 -0.72 0.40 2.04
C ALA A 131 0.06 1.23 1.04
N LEU A 132 -0.64 1.90 0.13
CA LEU A 132 0.01 2.74 -0.87
C LEU A 132 -0.84 3.95 -1.23
N ARG A 133 -0.15 5.04 -1.53
CA ARG A 133 -0.72 6.30 -2.02
C ARG A 133 -0.26 6.54 -3.44
N ILE A 134 -1.22 6.79 -4.32
CA ILE A 134 -1.02 7.01 -5.75
C ILE A 134 -1.52 8.40 -6.10
N GLU A 135 -0.67 9.19 -6.72
CA GLU A 135 -0.97 10.56 -7.14
C GLU A 135 -0.75 10.73 -8.64
N ARG A 136 -1.56 11.60 -9.24
CA ARG A 136 -1.44 11.94 -10.66
C ARG A 136 -0.55 13.18 -10.82
N ILE A 137 0.76 12.99 -10.93
CA ILE A 137 1.76 14.05 -11.09
C ILE A 137 2.07 14.23 -12.58
N ALA A 138 1.91 15.44 -13.13
CA ALA A 138 2.23 15.75 -14.53
C ALA A 138 1.67 14.74 -15.56
N ARG A 139 0.42 14.29 -15.36
CA ARG A 139 -0.28 13.25 -16.18
C ARG A 139 0.27 11.83 -16.04
N GLN A 140 1.20 11.57 -15.14
CA GLN A 140 1.69 10.24 -14.80
C GLN A 140 1.16 9.80 -13.43
N TRP A 141 0.92 8.50 -13.28
CA TRP A 141 0.61 7.92 -11.97
C TRP A 141 1.91 7.61 -11.24
N ARG A 142 2.05 8.17 -10.03
CA ARG A 142 3.20 7.98 -9.16
C ARG A 142 2.75 7.47 -7.81
N VAL A 143 3.42 6.45 -7.30
CA VAL A 143 3.27 5.97 -5.93
C VAL A 143 4.17 6.81 -5.04
N THR A 144 3.57 7.69 -4.26
CA THR A 144 4.31 8.64 -3.40
C THR A 144 4.59 8.03 -2.03
N HIS A 145 3.75 7.10 -1.56
CA HIS A 145 3.95 6.36 -0.33
C HIS A 145 3.64 4.88 -0.53
N LEU A 146 4.43 4.01 0.09
CA LEU A 146 4.27 2.57 0.03
C LEU A 146 4.81 1.93 1.31
N GLU A 147 3.98 1.16 1.98
CA GLU A 147 4.31 0.46 3.22
C GLU A 147 3.86 -1.00 3.16
N VAL A 148 4.69 -1.88 3.71
CA VAL A 148 4.42 -3.31 3.89
C VAL A 148 4.55 -3.63 5.37
N GLY A 149 3.46 -4.16 5.94
CA GLY A 149 3.38 -4.53 7.36
C GLY A 149 3.98 -5.88 7.69
#